data_AF-A0A4U0V1P2-F1
#
_entry.id   AF-A0A4U0V1P2-F1
#
_cell.length_a   1.000
_cell.length_b   1.000
_cell.length_c   1.000
_cell.angle_alpha   90.00
_cell.angle_beta   90.00
_cell.angle_gamma   90.00
#
_symmetry.space_group_name_H-M   'P 1'
#
loop_
_entity.id
_entity.type
_entity.pdbx_description
1 polymer ?
#
loop_
_entity_poly.entity_id
_entity_poly.type
_entity_poly.pdbx_seq_one_letter_code
_entity_poly.pdbx_strand_id
1 'polypeptide(L)'
;MTTQQALFAATILGMRKAMARRDDASESDDSTSRPTNRGNKLKRKARYIQEGKLDVPDGPHVYRRQKIDHAGYKRYIISRNPPRFDADGDEVDEEDYEEQGDASPVVDDPYEDVKLENLLAPLESAAELPDHPSLSVAYKSKAITEMAQNACEMVHRENASLWRMKQLFTKFRGDETWTPCGMFETEHDLALFGQSRPDSIDQAVVENDVEQHTIAWERTTNTTS
;
A
#
# COMPACT_ATOMS: atom_id res chain seq x y z
N MET A 1 -21.85 27.85 68.21
CA MET A 1 -21.67 26.39 68.08
C MET A 1 -21.99 25.85 66.69
N THR A 2 -22.81 26.53 65.88
CA THR A 2 -23.27 26.03 64.56
C THR A 2 -22.27 26.18 63.41
N THR A 3 -21.41 27.20 63.45
CA THR A 3 -20.44 27.49 62.37
C THR A 3 -19.31 26.47 62.30
N GLN A 4 -18.77 26.05 63.45
CA GLN A 4 -17.76 24.99 63.51
C GLN A 4 -18.33 23.65 63.05
N GLN A 5 -19.55 23.30 63.46
CA GLN A 5 -20.21 22.06 63.03
C GLN A 5 -20.45 22.03 61.52
N ALA A 6 -20.85 23.15 60.92
CA ALA A 6 -21.00 23.25 59.46
C ALA A 6 -19.67 23.09 58.71
N LEU A 7 -18.59 23.68 59.22
CA LEU A 7 -17.25 23.50 58.65
C LEU A 7 -16.77 22.05 58.73
N PHE A 8 -16.97 21.39 59.87
CA PHE A 8 -16.61 19.98 60.02
C PHE A 8 -17.44 19.08 59.10
N ALA A 9 -18.75 19.31 59.01
CA ALA A 9 -19.63 18.54 58.13
C ALA A 9 -19.25 18.71 56.65
N ALA A 10 -18.99 19.94 56.20
CA ALA A 10 -18.55 20.22 54.83
C ALA A 10 -17.20 19.57 54.51
N THR A 11 -16.28 19.59 55.47
CA THR A 11 -14.95 18.97 55.31
C THR A 11 -15.04 17.45 55.21
N ILE A 12 -15.85 16.82 56.07
CA ILE A 12 -16.08 15.36 56.05
C ILE A 12 -16.76 14.94 54.74
N LEU A 13 -17.74 15.71 54.25
CA LEU A 13 -18.40 15.45 52.97
C LEU A 13 -17.43 15.62 51.79
N GLY A 14 -16.56 16.62 51.84
CA GLY A 14 -15.48 16.83 50.87
C GLY A 14 -14.49 15.66 50.84
N MET A 15 -14.04 15.21 52.00
CA MET A 15 -13.13 14.06 52.14
C MET A 15 -13.80 12.76 51.67
N ARG A 16 -15.06 12.51 52.06
CA ARG A 16 -15.80 11.31 51.65
C ARG A 16 -16.07 11.30 50.15
N LYS A 17 -16.39 12.46 49.56
CA LYS A 17 -16.50 12.62 48.10
C LYS A 17 -15.16 12.41 47.42
N ALA A 18 -14.05 12.87 48.00
CA ALA A 18 -12.70 12.63 47.47
C ALA A 18 -12.29 11.15 47.54
N MET A 19 -12.60 10.44 48.63
CA MET A 19 -12.33 9.00 48.78
C MET A 19 -13.21 8.13 47.89
N ALA A 20 -14.43 8.58 47.56
CA ALA A 20 -15.33 7.89 46.65
C ALA A 20 -15.01 8.14 45.16
N ARG A 21 -14.14 9.12 44.84
CA ARG A 21 -13.63 9.31 43.48
C ARG A 21 -12.75 8.10 43.14
N ARG A 22 -13.02 7.46 42.00
CA ARG A 22 -12.06 6.52 41.40
C ARG A 22 -10.80 7.31 41.01
N ASP A 23 -9.62 6.69 40.99
CA ASP A 23 -8.34 7.37 40.70
C ASP A 23 -8.30 8.13 39.34
N ASP A 24 -9.24 7.79 38.45
CA ASP A 24 -9.48 8.39 37.14
C ASP A 24 -10.50 9.56 37.12
N ALA A 25 -11.14 9.90 38.25
CA ALA A 25 -12.15 10.95 38.36
C ALA A 25 -11.54 12.35 38.68
N SER A 26 -10.58 12.77 37.87
CA SER A 26 -9.91 14.08 37.98
C SER A 26 -10.53 15.12 37.03
N GLU A 27 -10.71 16.35 37.51
CA GLU A 27 -11.26 17.55 36.83
C GLU A 27 -10.27 18.22 35.83
N SER A 28 -9.27 17.49 35.33
CA SER A 28 -8.30 18.01 34.37
C SER A 28 -8.62 17.52 32.95
N ASP A 29 -8.65 18.46 32.00
CA ASP A 29 -9.62 18.45 30.90
C ASP A 29 -9.06 18.23 29.50
N ASP A 30 -7.93 17.53 29.34
CA ASP A 30 -7.50 17.12 27.99
C ASP A 30 -7.89 15.67 27.71
N SER A 31 -9.06 15.52 27.09
CA SER A 31 -9.48 14.26 26.46
C SER A 31 -8.51 13.88 25.33
N THR A 32 -8.19 12.61 25.17
CA THR A 32 -7.24 12.17 24.14
C THR A 32 -7.89 12.29 22.75
N SER A 33 -7.43 13.24 21.94
CA SER A 33 -7.94 13.51 20.58
C SER A 33 -7.82 12.35 19.58
N ARG A 34 -6.94 11.35 19.84
CA ARG A 34 -6.63 10.28 18.87
C ARG A 34 -6.76 8.87 19.48
N PRO A 35 -7.49 7.94 18.83
CA PRO A 35 -7.67 6.56 19.28
C PRO A 35 -6.48 5.66 18.88
N THR A 36 -5.26 6.13 19.10
CA THR A 36 -4.04 5.35 18.83
C THR A 36 -3.36 4.98 20.15
N ASN A 37 -2.83 3.75 20.23
CA ASN A 37 -2.09 3.30 21.41
C ASN A 37 -0.76 4.05 21.59
N ARG A 38 -0.17 4.53 20.48
CA ARG A 38 1.18 5.09 20.45
C ARG A 38 1.17 6.44 21.14
N GLY A 39 1.84 6.51 22.29
CA GLY A 39 1.95 7.73 23.10
C GLY A 39 0.76 8.02 24.03
N ASN A 40 -0.27 7.16 24.07
CA ASN A 40 -1.48 7.39 24.87
C ASN A 40 -1.71 6.35 25.99
N LYS A 41 -0.96 5.23 26.04
CA LYS A 41 -1.14 4.13 27.01
C LYS A 41 -1.02 4.56 28.48
N LEU A 42 -0.27 5.64 28.75
CA LEU A 42 -0.06 6.19 30.09
C LEU A 42 -0.99 7.38 30.42
N LYS A 43 -1.86 7.79 29.49
CA LYS A 43 -2.74 8.96 29.72
C LYS A 43 -3.90 8.60 30.64
N ARG A 44 -4.20 9.50 31.58
CA ARG A 44 -5.31 9.40 32.53
C ARG A 44 -6.63 9.51 31.74
N LYS A 45 -7.41 8.42 31.61
CA LYS A 45 -8.56 8.16 30.68
C LYS A 45 -8.27 7.23 29.48
N ALA A 46 -7.07 6.66 29.35
CA ALA A 46 -6.73 5.66 28.32
C ALA A 46 -7.33 4.25 28.55
N ARG A 47 -8.40 4.10 29.37
CA ARG A 47 -8.98 2.78 29.73
C ARG A 47 -9.45 1.96 28.53
N TYR A 48 -9.90 2.64 27.47
CA TYR A 48 -10.36 2.01 26.24
C TYR A 48 -9.25 1.82 25.19
N ILE A 49 -8.03 2.28 25.48
CA ILE A 49 -6.85 2.16 24.61
C ILE A 49 -6.10 0.88 25.01
N GLN A 50 -6.35 -0.21 24.28
CA GLN A 50 -5.69 -1.50 24.50
C GLN A 50 -4.78 -1.87 23.33
N GLU A 51 -3.71 -2.61 23.63
CA GLU A 51 -2.78 -3.12 22.63
C GLU A 51 -3.47 -4.20 21.77
N GLY A 52 -3.43 -4.05 20.44
CA GLY A 52 -4.08 -4.97 19.49
C GLY A 52 -5.59 -4.79 19.32
N LYS A 53 -6.23 -3.88 20.07
CA LYS A 53 -7.65 -3.57 19.90
C LYS A 53 -7.80 -2.43 18.89
N LEU A 54 -8.17 -2.79 17.65
CA LEU A 54 -8.77 -1.83 16.71
C LEU A 54 -10.02 -1.24 17.38
N ASP A 55 -10.45 -0.04 16.98
CA ASP A 55 -11.71 0.52 17.47
C ASP A 55 -12.85 -0.52 17.33
N VAL A 56 -13.90 -0.43 18.14
CA VAL A 56 -15.05 -1.33 17.99
C VAL A 56 -15.42 -1.33 16.50
N PRO A 57 -15.64 -2.48 15.82
CA PRO A 57 -15.87 -2.55 14.37
C PRO A 57 -17.07 -1.71 13.88
N ASP A 58 -17.80 -1.19 14.85
CA ASP A 58 -19.00 -0.39 14.78
C ASP A 58 -18.67 1.13 14.77
N GLY A 59 -17.39 1.50 14.73
CA GLY A 59 -16.88 2.87 14.68
C GLY A 59 -17.15 3.71 15.94
N PRO A 60 -16.62 4.94 16.01
CA PRO A 60 -16.90 5.83 17.14
C PRO A 60 -18.41 6.05 17.29
N HIS A 61 -18.96 5.81 18.50
CA HIS A 61 -20.38 6.03 18.81
C HIS A 61 -20.86 7.46 18.49
N VAL A 62 -19.94 8.40 18.34
CA VAL A 62 -20.19 9.81 17.95
C VAL A 62 -20.85 9.93 16.57
N TYR A 63 -20.59 8.99 15.65
CA TYR A 63 -21.14 9.03 14.30
C TYR A 63 -22.48 8.31 14.16
N ARG A 64 -23.01 7.70 15.23
CA ARG A 64 -24.29 6.99 15.21
C ARG A 64 -25.35 7.81 15.93
N ARG A 65 -25.82 8.85 15.25
CA ARG A 65 -26.73 9.85 15.82
C ARG A 65 -28.18 9.40 15.80
N GLN A 66 -28.59 8.68 14.75
CA GLN A 66 -29.99 8.29 14.56
C GLN A 66 -30.10 6.86 14.03
N LYS A 67 -31.14 6.15 14.47
CA LYS A 67 -31.50 4.81 13.99
C LYS A 67 -32.72 4.94 13.07
N ILE A 68 -32.61 4.44 11.85
CA ILE A 68 -33.69 4.43 10.85
C ILE A 68 -34.04 2.99 10.49
N ASP A 69 -35.29 2.77 10.10
CA ASP A 69 -35.74 1.51 9.53
C ASP A 69 -35.65 1.63 8.00
N HIS A 70 -34.82 0.79 7.37
CA HIS A 70 -34.60 0.81 5.92
C HIS A 70 -34.57 -0.63 5.39
N ALA A 71 -35.40 -0.91 4.36
CA ALA A 71 -35.55 -2.24 3.77
C ALA A 71 -35.85 -3.36 4.79
N GLY A 72 -36.66 -3.08 5.81
CA GLY A 72 -37.08 -4.06 6.83
C GLY A 72 -36.08 -4.28 7.97
N TYR A 73 -34.92 -3.61 7.98
CA TYR A 73 -33.92 -3.70 9.04
C TYR A 73 -33.57 -2.33 9.62
N LYS A 74 -33.20 -2.30 10.90
CA LYS A 74 -32.81 -1.07 11.58
C LYS A 74 -31.33 -0.77 11.39
N ARG A 75 -30.99 0.38 10.81
CA ARG A 75 -29.61 0.82 10.56
C ARG A 75 -29.33 2.15 11.26
N TYR A 76 -28.08 2.39 11.65
CA TYR A 76 -27.66 3.69 12.16
C TYR A 76 -27.17 4.56 11.01
N ILE A 77 -27.53 5.83 11.03
CA ILE A 77 -27.07 6.86 10.08
C ILE A 77 -26.31 7.96 10.79
N ILE A 78 -25.48 8.65 10.01
CA ILE A 78 -24.66 9.78 10.44
C ILE A 78 -25.52 11.05 10.47
N SER A 79 -26.22 11.33 9.38
CA SER A 79 -27.15 12.45 9.20
C SER A 79 -28.21 12.09 8.15
N ARG A 80 -29.33 12.82 8.16
CA ARG A 80 -30.27 12.88 7.03
C ARG A 80 -29.95 14.11 6.21
N ASN A 81 -30.28 14.08 4.92
CA ASN A 81 -30.17 15.25 4.07
C ASN A 81 -31.09 16.35 4.60
N PRO A 82 -30.68 17.63 4.52
CA PRO A 82 -31.52 18.74 4.93
C PRO A 82 -32.76 18.84 4.02
N PRO A 83 -33.92 19.28 4.56
CA PRO A 83 -35.10 19.54 3.74
C PRO A 83 -34.81 20.64 2.72
N ARG A 84 -35.36 20.49 1.52
CA ARG A 84 -35.24 21.46 0.42
C ARG A 84 -36.54 22.23 0.28
N PHE A 85 -36.42 23.51 -0.05
CA PHE A 85 -37.56 24.41 -0.22
C PHE A 85 -37.61 24.95 -1.64
N ASP A 86 -38.81 25.09 -2.18
CA ASP A 86 -39.05 25.70 -3.47
C ASP A 86 -38.93 27.23 -3.43
N ALA A 87 -39.13 27.88 -4.57
CA ALA A 87 -39.06 29.34 -4.69
C ALA A 87 -40.19 30.07 -3.92
N ASP A 88 -41.29 29.39 -3.63
CA ASP A 88 -42.43 29.89 -2.86
C ASP A 88 -42.25 29.68 -1.34
N GLY A 89 -41.24 28.90 -0.94
CA GLY A 89 -40.87 28.62 0.44
C GLY A 89 -41.59 27.41 1.05
N ASP A 90 -42.22 26.58 0.22
CA ASP A 90 -42.83 25.32 0.62
C ASP A 90 -41.79 24.18 0.60
N GLU A 91 -41.93 23.24 1.54
CA GLU A 91 -41.04 22.08 1.64
C GLU A 91 -41.31 21.11 0.49
N VAL A 92 -40.27 20.76 -0.25
CA VAL A 92 -40.35 19.78 -1.34
C VAL A 92 -40.15 18.39 -0.74
N ASP A 93 -40.96 17.43 -1.20
CA ASP A 93 -40.80 16.03 -0.82
C ASP A 93 -39.57 15.40 -1.49
N GLU A 94 -38.93 14.43 -0.82
CA GLU A 94 -37.71 13.77 -1.31
C GLU A 94 -37.87 13.12 -2.70
N GLU A 95 -39.09 12.70 -3.04
CA GLU A 95 -39.43 12.06 -4.32
C GLU A 95 -39.49 13.08 -5.48
N ASP A 96 -39.72 14.36 -5.17
CA ASP A 96 -39.96 15.43 -6.14
C ASP A 96 -38.72 16.33 -6.34
N TYR A 97 -37.61 16.03 -5.67
CA TYR A 97 -36.35 16.78 -5.74
C TYR A 97 -35.73 16.86 -7.14
N GLU A 98 -35.98 15.87 -8.00
CA GLU A 98 -35.48 15.86 -9.38
C GLU A 98 -36.38 16.67 -10.34
N GLU A 99 -37.67 16.76 -10.04
CA GLU A 99 -38.66 17.48 -10.87
C GLU A 99 -38.64 18.99 -10.58
N GLN A 100 -38.49 19.36 -9.31
CA GLN A 100 -38.38 20.75 -8.88
C GLN A 100 -36.91 21.20 -8.79
N GLY A 101 -36.31 21.42 -9.96
CA GLY A 101 -34.89 21.78 -10.12
C GLY A 101 -34.43 23.11 -9.51
N ASP A 102 -35.33 23.88 -8.87
CA ASP A 102 -35.01 25.13 -8.16
C ASP A 102 -35.04 24.96 -6.62
N ALA A 103 -35.25 23.74 -6.13
CA ALA A 103 -35.30 23.49 -4.69
C ALA A 103 -33.91 23.63 -4.05
N SER A 104 -33.76 24.55 -3.09
CA SER A 104 -32.49 24.80 -2.40
C SER A 104 -32.52 24.31 -0.94
N PRO A 105 -31.42 23.72 -0.43
CA PRO A 105 -31.37 23.29 0.96
C PRO A 105 -31.21 24.50 1.90
N VAL A 106 -31.77 24.40 3.11
CA VAL A 106 -31.62 25.44 4.16
C VAL A 106 -30.19 25.55 4.68
N VAL A 107 -29.45 24.43 4.65
CA VAL A 107 -28.09 24.31 5.15
C VAL A 107 -27.27 23.55 4.11
N ASP A 108 -26.06 24.04 3.84
CA ASP A 108 -25.12 23.37 2.93
C ASP A 108 -24.89 21.91 3.37
N ASP A 109 -25.24 20.97 2.50
CA ASP A 109 -25.01 19.55 2.75
C ASP A 109 -23.56 19.20 2.40
N PRO A 110 -22.72 18.71 3.34
CA PRO A 110 -21.35 18.30 3.03
C PRO A 110 -21.24 17.18 1.99
N TYR A 111 -22.34 16.51 1.64
CA TYR A 111 -22.39 15.42 0.67
C TYR A 111 -23.12 15.76 -0.63
N GLU A 112 -23.51 17.02 -0.86
CA GLU A 112 -24.26 17.42 -2.06
C GLU A 112 -23.55 17.06 -3.38
N ASP A 113 -22.24 17.26 -3.45
CA ASP A 113 -21.42 16.93 -4.63
C ASP A 113 -21.22 15.42 -4.85
N VAL A 114 -21.53 14.59 -3.85
CA VAL A 114 -21.18 13.17 -3.86
C VAL A 114 -22.30 12.36 -4.53
N LYS A 115 -22.17 12.19 -5.85
CA LYS A 115 -23.08 11.35 -6.64
C LYS A 115 -22.70 9.87 -6.51
N LEU A 116 -23.37 9.16 -5.60
CA LEU A 116 -23.12 7.73 -5.35
C LEU A 116 -23.39 6.86 -6.57
N GLU A 117 -24.38 7.22 -7.40
CA GLU A 117 -24.65 6.53 -8.67
C GLU A 117 -23.42 6.48 -9.58
N ASN A 118 -22.68 7.57 -9.71
CA ASN A 118 -21.51 7.67 -10.57
C ASN A 118 -20.28 7.03 -9.94
N LEU A 119 -20.18 7.06 -8.61
CA LEU A 119 -19.04 6.47 -7.89
C LEU A 119 -19.12 4.94 -7.85
N LEU A 120 -20.34 4.41 -7.72
CA LEU A 120 -20.63 2.98 -7.60
C LEU A 120 -21.14 2.36 -8.90
N ALA A 121 -21.21 3.13 -9.98
CA ALA A 121 -21.58 2.63 -11.29
C ALA A 121 -20.66 1.46 -11.70
N PRO A 122 -21.22 0.37 -12.25
CA PRO A 122 -20.42 -0.62 -12.93
C PRO A 122 -19.85 -0.01 -14.22
N LEU A 123 -18.70 -0.52 -14.65
CA LEU A 123 -18.16 -0.16 -15.96
C LEU A 123 -19.01 -0.77 -17.07
N GLU A 124 -19.45 0.06 -18.02
CA GLU A 124 -20.11 -0.42 -19.23
C GLU A 124 -19.07 -0.90 -20.27
N SER A 125 -17.94 -0.19 -20.35
CA SER A 125 -16.83 -0.53 -21.25
C SER A 125 -15.46 -0.41 -20.57
N ALA A 126 -14.52 -1.27 -20.98
CA ALA A 126 -13.14 -1.21 -20.50
C ALA A 126 -12.42 0.10 -20.87
N ALA A 127 -12.88 0.79 -21.92
CA ALA A 127 -12.31 2.06 -22.37
C ALA A 127 -12.57 3.22 -21.40
N GLU A 128 -13.59 3.12 -20.53
CA GLU A 128 -14.00 4.15 -19.58
C GLU A 128 -13.23 4.07 -18.25
N LEU A 129 -12.53 2.97 -18.03
CA LEU A 129 -11.74 2.73 -16.81
C LEU A 129 -10.76 3.87 -16.46
N PRO A 130 -10.05 4.52 -17.41
CA PRO A 130 -9.14 5.62 -17.08
C PRO A 130 -9.84 6.87 -16.56
N ASP A 131 -11.10 7.09 -16.91
CA ASP A 131 -11.87 8.30 -16.58
C ASP A 131 -12.87 8.07 -15.45
N HIS A 132 -13.12 6.81 -15.07
CA HIS A 132 -14.01 6.45 -13.97
C HIS A 132 -13.57 7.07 -12.64
N PRO A 133 -14.46 7.75 -11.89
CA PRO A 133 -14.09 8.52 -10.70
C PRO A 133 -13.49 7.65 -9.60
N SER A 134 -13.99 6.43 -9.40
CA SER A 134 -13.49 5.53 -8.34
C SER A 134 -12.42 4.54 -8.79
N LEU A 135 -12.42 4.14 -10.08
CA LEU A 135 -11.58 3.03 -10.57
C LEU A 135 -10.31 3.51 -11.29
N SER A 136 -10.31 4.75 -11.78
CA SER A 136 -9.17 5.33 -12.50
C SER A 136 -7.91 5.43 -11.64
N VAL A 137 -8.05 5.60 -10.32
CA VAL A 137 -6.91 5.76 -9.40
C VAL A 137 -6.01 4.53 -9.42
N ALA A 138 -6.59 3.33 -9.33
CA ALA A 138 -5.82 2.10 -9.38
C ALA A 138 -5.17 1.89 -10.75
N TYR A 139 -5.90 2.20 -11.83
CA TYR A 139 -5.42 2.07 -13.21
C TYR A 139 -4.25 3.02 -13.52
N LYS A 140 -4.33 4.28 -13.09
CA LYS A 140 -3.29 5.30 -13.29
C LYS A 140 -2.11 5.15 -12.34
N SER A 141 -2.23 4.31 -11.31
CA SER A 141 -1.16 4.12 -10.32
C SER A 141 0.06 3.43 -10.94
N LYS A 142 1.23 4.03 -10.77
CA LYS A 142 2.51 3.46 -11.23
C LYS A 142 3.12 2.47 -10.24
N ALA A 143 2.49 2.26 -9.10
CA ALA A 143 3.02 1.44 -8.02
C ALA A 143 3.32 0.00 -8.47
N ILE A 144 2.40 -0.62 -9.24
CA ILE A 144 2.59 -1.99 -9.74
C ILE A 144 3.72 -2.05 -10.75
N THR A 145 3.80 -1.07 -11.66
CA THR A 145 4.89 -1.01 -12.65
C THR A 145 6.24 -0.80 -11.99
N GLU A 146 6.34 0.05 -10.97
CA GLU A 146 7.57 0.27 -10.21
C GLU A 146 7.97 -0.97 -9.42
N MET A 147 7.02 -1.67 -8.77
CA MET A 147 7.31 -2.93 -8.08
C MET A 147 7.83 -4.00 -9.05
N ALA A 148 7.25 -4.11 -10.25
CA ALA A 148 7.71 -5.06 -11.25
C ALA A 148 9.12 -4.73 -11.77
N GLN A 149 9.40 -3.45 -12.01
CA GLN A 149 10.74 -2.98 -12.41
C GLN A 149 11.77 -3.27 -11.32
N ASN A 150 11.46 -2.94 -10.06
CA ASN A 150 12.34 -3.20 -8.92
C ASN A 150 12.64 -4.70 -8.75
N ALA A 151 11.63 -5.55 -8.90
CA ALA A 151 11.80 -7.00 -8.84
C ALA A 151 12.71 -7.51 -9.99
N CYS A 152 12.51 -7.00 -11.21
CA CYS A 152 13.34 -7.33 -12.36
C CYS A 152 14.81 -6.94 -12.12
N GLU A 153 15.06 -5.71 -11.66
CA GLU A 153 16.40 -5.24 -11.34
C GLU A 153 17.07 -6.08 -10.24
N MET A 154 16.32 -6.48 -9.21
CA MET A 154 16.82 -7.34 -8.16
C MET A 154 17.29 -8.69 -8.71
N VAL A 155 16.47 -9.33 -9.55
CA VAL A 155 16.82 -10.61 -10.21
C VAL A 155 18.07 -10.46 -11.08
N HIS A 156 18.20 -9.36 -11.82
CA HIS A 156 19.41 -9.11 -12.62
C HIS A 156 20.66 -8.94 -11.75
N ARG A 157 20.56 -8.20 -10.64
CA ARG A 157 21.68 -8.03 -9.68
C ARG A 157 22.06 -9.36 -9.04
N GLU A 158 21.09 -10.18 -8.65
CA GLU A 158 21.30 -11.50 -8.07
C GLU A 158 21.91 -12.48 -9.08
N ASN A 159 21.44 -12.49 -10.32
CA ASN A 159 22.02 -13.33 -11.36
C ASN A 159 23.49 -12.97 -11.65
N ALA A 160 23.80 -11.66 -11.68
CA ALA A 160 25.18 -11.21 -11.85
C ALA A 160 26.07 -11.60 -10.66
N SER A 161 25.59 -11.50 -9.42
CA SER A 161 26.36 -11.91 -8.24
C SER A 161 26.53 -13.44 -8.17
N LEU A 162 25.48 -14.18 -8.51
CA LEU A 162 25.47 -15.64 -8.57
C LEU A 162 26.46 -16.14 -9.62
N TRP A 163 26.52 -15.52 -10.79
CA TRP A 163 27.50 -15.89 -11.82
C TRP A 163 28.95 -15.67 -11.33
N ARG A 164 29.23 -14.54 -10.68
CA ARG A 164 30.56 -14.28 -10.08
C ARG A 164 30.91 -15.31 -9.01
N MET A 165 29.97 -15.67 -8.14
CA MET A 165 30.20 -16.69 -7.10
C MET A 165 30.41 -18.08 -7.70
N LYS A 166 29.62 -18.48 -8.71
CA LYS A 166 29.83 -19.74 -9.44
C LYS A 166 31.23 -19.80 -10.03
N GLN A 167 31.67 -18.71 -10.66
CA GLN A 167 33.00 -18.63 -11.26
C GLN A 167 34.12 -18.77 -10.21
N LEU A 168 33.98 -18.13 -9.05
CA LEU A 168 34.93 -18.29 -7.94
C LEU A 168 34.93 -19.72 -7.39
N PHE A 169 33.75 -20.33 -7.26
CA PHE A 169 33.61 -21.69 -6.76
C PHE A 169 34.24 -22.72 -7.68
N THR A 170 34.07 -22.58 -9.00
CA THR A 170 34.76 -23.40 -10.01
C THR A 170 36.28 -23.30 -9.83
N LYS A 171 36.82 -22.09 -9.65
CA LYS A 171 38.25 -21.90 -9.38
C LYS A 171 38.71 -22.55 -8.06
N PHE A 172 37.92 -22.46 -6.99
CA PHE A 172 38.28 -23.11 -5.71
C PHE A 172 38.24 -24.63 -5.77
N ARG A 173 37.41 -25.21 -6.65
CA ARG A 173 37.45 -26.65 -6.92
C ARG A 173 38.68 -27.09 -7.72
N GLY A 174 39.44 -26.15 -8.26
CA GLY A 174 40.55 -26.43 -9.17
C GLY A 174 40.09 -26.76 -10.58
N ASP A 175 38.78 -26.63 -10.87
CA ASP A 175 38.26 -26.79 -12.21
C ASP A 175 38.62 -25.53 -13.01
N GLU A 176 39.22 -25.75 -14.18
CA GLU A 176 39.41 -24.68 -15.15
C GLU A 176 38.07 -24.36 -15.82
N THR A 177 37.78 -23.07 -16.01
CA THR A 177 36.51 -22.65 -16.63
C THR A 177 36.47 -22.97 -18.12
N TRP A 178 37.64 -23.10 -18.71
CA TRP A 178 37.86 -23.47 -20.10
C TRP A 178 39.24 -24.09 -20.19
N THR A 179 39.33 -25.28 -20.77
CA THR A 179 40.57 -25.99 -21.02
C THR A 179 40.56 -26.45 -22.48
N PRO A 180 41.64 -26.22 -23.25
CA PRO A 180 41.67 -26.66 -24.65
C PRO A 180 41.56 -28.18 -24.72
N CYS A 181 40.75 -28.69 -25.65
CA CYS A 181 40.48 -30.13 -25.79
C CYS A 181 41.75 -30.96 -25.92
N GLY A 182 42.80 -30.41 -26.54
CA GLY A 182 44.11 -31.04 -26.69
C GLY A 182 44.82 -31.38 -25.38
N MET A 183 44.50 -30.73 -24.25
CA MET A 183 45.06 -31.08 -22.93
C MET A 183 44.52 -32.42 -22.40
N PHE A 184 43.37 -32.87 -22.88
CA PHE A 184 42.79 -34.16 -22.52
C PHE A 184 43.07 -35.24 -23.55
N GLU A 185 43.66 -34.89 -24.70
CA GLU A 185 44.07 -35.86 -25.71
C GLU A 185 45.23 -36.70 -25.16
N THR A 186 45.01 -38.01 -25.07
CA THR A 186 46.07 -38.97 -24.73
C THR A 186 46.66 -39.58 -26.01
N GLU A 187 47.91 -40.06 -25.96
CA GLU A 187 48.55 -40.72 -27.10
C GLU A 187 47.75 -41.93 -27.64
N HIS A 188 46.87 -42.49 -26.80
CA HIS A 188 46.01 -43.63 -27.12
C HIS A 188 44.66 -43.24 -27.74
N ASP A 189 44.23 -41.97 -27.66
CA ASP A 189 42.98 -41.51 -28.29
C ASP A 189 43.09 -41.45 -29.81
N LEU A 190 44.29 -41.21 -30.35
CA LEU A 190 44.58 -41.28 -31.79
C LEU A 190 44.23 -42.65 -32.40
N ALA A 191 44.35 -43.72 -31.62
CA ALA A 191 43.98 -45.07 -32.04
C ALA A 191 42.46 -45.31 -32.02
N LEU A 192 41.72 -44.58 -31.17
CA LEU A 192 40.26 -44.65 -31.05
C LEU A 192 39.55 -43.91 -32.20
N PHE A 193 40.12 -42.77 -32.64
CA PHE A 193 39.56 -41.91 -33.69
C PHE A 193 40.04 -42.24 -35.12
N GLY A 194 40.82 -43.31 -35.29
CA GLY A 194 41.13 -43.96 -36.57
C GLY A 194 41.28 -43.03 -37.77
N GLN A 195 42.49 -42.54 -38.03
CA GLN A 195 42.94 -41.97 -39.33
C GLN A 195 41.98 -40.98 -40.03
N SER A 196 41.20 -40.19 -39.27
CA SER A 196 40.27 -39.21 -39.85
C SER A 196 40.46 -37.79 -39.34
N ARG A 197 41.56 -37.47 -38.65
CA ARG A 197 41.97 -36.08 -38.43
C ARG A 197 42.66 -35.62 -39.73
N PRO A 198 42.04 -34.79 -40.58
CA PRO A 198 42.76 -34.23 -41.72
C PRO A 198 43.82 -33.29 -41.15
N ASP A 199 45.08 -33.51 -41.54
CA ASP A 199 46.26 -32.70 -41.17
C ASP A 199 46.16 -31.21 -41.57
N SER A 200 45.02 -30.78 -42.13
CA SER A 200 44.77 -29.45 -42.68
C SER A 200 44.07 -28.47 -41.70
N ILE A 201 43.64 -28.90 -40.52
CA ILE A 201 42.90 -28.00 -39.59
C ILE A 201 43.85 -27.04 -38.86
N ASP A 202 45.09 -27.44 -38.60
CA ASP A 202 46.04 -26.62 -37.83
C ASP A 202 46.54 -25.39 -38.61
N GLN A 203 46.42 -25.38 -39.96
CA GLN A 203 46.69 -24.18 -40.78
C GLN A 203 45.46 -23.27 -40.91
N ALA A 204 44.25 -23.83 -40.98
CA ALA A 204 43.02 -23.05 -41.19
C ALA A 204 42.53 -22.29 -39.94
N VAL A 205 42.84 -22.79 -38.73
CA VAL A 205 42.47 -22.12 -37.47
C VAL A 205 43.39 -20.91 -37.20
N VAL A 206 44.69 -21.04 -37.50
CA VAL A 206 45.66 -19.94 -37.33
C VAL A 206 45.38 -18.78 -38.29
N GLU A 207 44.91 -19.05 -39.51
CA GLU A 207 44.53 -18.00 -40.46
C GLU A 207 43.22 -17.29 -40.07
N ASN A 208 42.22 -18.03 -39.58
CA ASN A 208 40.95 -17.44 -39.13
C ASN A 208 41.08 -16.59 -37.86
N ASP A 209 41.94 -16.96 -36.90
CA ASP A 209 42.14 -16.19 -35.68
C ASP A 209 42.81 -14.82 -35.93
N VAL A 210 43.68 -14.73 -36.94
CA VAL A 210 44.32 -13.46 -37.36
C VAL A 210 43.32 -12.53 -38.05
N GLU A 211 42.41 -13.08 -38.87
CA GLU A 211 41.35 -12.29 -39.53
C GLU A 211 40.26 -11.83 -38.55
N GLN A 212 39.87 -12.66 -37.58
CA GLN A 212 38.84 -12.24 -36.61
C GLN A 212 39.34 -11.22 -35.58
N HIS A 213 40.62 -11.29 -35.19
CA HIS A 213 41.21 -10.27 -34.31
C HIS A 213 41.33 -8.90 -35.00
N THR A 214 41.58 -8.84 -36.30
CA THR A 214 41.66 -7.58 -37.06
C THR A 214 40.27 -6.96 -37.28
N ILE A 215 39.26 -7.77 -37.59
CA ILE A 215 37.86 -7.31 -37.76
C ILE A 215 37.25 -6.79 -36.44
N ALA A 216 37.66 -7.34 -35.28
CA ALA A 216 37.18 -6.89 -33.98
C ALA A 216 37.70 -5.48 -33.58
N TRP A 217 38.90 -5.10 -34.01
CA TRP A 217 39.45 -3.77 -33.74
C TRP A 217 38.79 -2.69 -34.60
N GLU A 218 38.42 -2.97 -35.85
CA GLU A 218 37.81 -1.98 -36.76
C GLU A 218 36.33 -1.66 -36.46
N ARG A 219 35.59 -2.54 -35.77
CA ARG A 219 34.18 -2.24 -35.40
C ARG A 219 34.05 -1.28 -34.23
N THR A 220 35.08 -1.16 -33.39
CA THR A 220 35.02 -0.30 -32.19
C THR A 220 35.31 1.18 -32.48
N THR A 221 35.85 1.51 -33.65
CA THR A 221 36.20 2.89 -34.02
C THR A 221 35.13 3.61 -34.85
N ASN A 222 34.13 2.90 -35.36
CA ASN A 222 33.08 3.47 -36.24
C ASN A 222 31.73 3.75 -35.57
N THR A 223 31.62 3.62 -34.24
CA THR A 223 30.39 3.97 -33.50
C THR A 223 30.59 5.21 -32.63
N THR A 224 30.96 6.34 -33.24
CA THR A 224 30.82 7.66 -32.62
C THR A 224 30.65 8.73 -33.70
N SER A 225 29.41 8.94 -34.14
CA SER A 225 28.89 10.17 -34.75
C SER A 225 27.37 10.13 -34.68
#